data_AF-A0A956WH68-F1
#
_entry.id   AF-A0A956WH68-F1
#
_cell.length_a   1.000
_cell.length_b   1.000
_cell.length_c   1.000
_cell.angle_alpha   90.00
_cell.angle_beta   90.00
_cell.angle_gamma   90.00
#
_symmetry.space_group_name_H-M   'P 1'
#
loop_
_entity.id
_entity.type
_entity.pdbx_description
1 polymer ?
#
loop_
_entity_poly.entity_id
_entity_poly.type
_entity_poly.pdbx_seq_one_letter_code
_entity_poly.pdbx_strand_id
1 'polypeptide(L)' 'MSTPRTVGILIFPEVEILDFCGPFEVFSSAVDESGEKAFNVLTVAETGSLVPCRGGLVVQPNVTF' A
#
# COMPACT_ATOMS: atom_id res chain seq x y z
N MET A 1 -0.71 -4.08 24.20
CA MET A 1 -0.64 -4.26 22.74
C MET A 1 -0.85 -2.91 22.12
N SER A 2 0.07 -2.45 21.28
CA SER A 2 -0.08 -1.18 20.57
C SER A 2 -0.99 -1.41 19.36
N THR A 3 -1.96 -0.52 19.13
CA THR A 3 -2.80 -0.61 17.92
C THR A 3 -1.93 -0.36 16.69
N PRO A 4 -1.94 -1.24 15.67
CA PRO A 4 -1.12 -1.05 14.47
C PRO A 4 -1.43 0.30 13.80
N ARG A 5 -0.39 1.06 13.46
CA ARG A 5 -0.58 2.30 12.71
C ARG A 5 -0.97 1.96 11.27
N THR A 6 -1.85 2.77 10.68
CA THR A 6 -2.22 2.58 9.27
C THR A 6 -1.26 3.35 8.37
N VAL A 7 -0.73 2.68 7.35
CA VAL A 7 0.10 3.27 6.29
C VAL A 7 -0.69 3.23 5.00
N GLY A 8 -1.00 4.40 4.46
CA GLY A 8 -1.62 4.56 3.14
C GLY A 8 -0.55 4.78 2.08
N ILE A 9 -0.53 3.93 1.07
CA ILE A 9 0.35 4.05 -0.10
C ILE A 9 -0.50 4.56 -1.26
N LEU A 10 -0.24 5.80 -1.66
CA LEU A 10 -0.96 6.44 -2.77
C LEU A 10 -0.57 5.78 -4.09
N ILE A 11 -1.55 5.29 -4.83
CA ILE A 11 -1.41 4.75 -6.18
C ILE A 11 -2.22 5.65 -7.12
N PHE A 12 -1.60 6.02 -8.24
CA PHE A 12 -2.17 6.89 -9.26
C PHE A 12 -1.75 6.42 -10.65
N PRO A 13 -2.44 6.86 -11.72
CA PRO A 13 -2.10 6.45 -13.07
C PRO A 13 -0.63 6.70 -13.40
N GLU A 14 0.02 5.76 -14.09
CA GLU A 14 1.44 5.84 -14.48
C GLU A 14 2.45 5.84 -13.32
N VAL A 15 2.04 5.48 -12.10
CA VAL A 15 2.99 5.24 -11.01
C VAL A 15 3.94 4.08 -11.38
N GLU A 16 5.23 4.25 -11.05
CA GLU A 16 6.22 3.19 -11.21
C GLU A 16 5.92 2.03 -10.26
N ILE A 17 5.99 0.80 -10.76
CA ILE A 17 5.65 -0.39 -9.96
C ILE A 17 6.53 -0.48 -8.72
N LEU A 18 7.83 -0.22 -8.87
CA LEU A 18 8.79 -0.33 -7.77
C LEU A 18 8.53 0.69 -6.65
N ASP A 19 8.04 1.88 -6.99
CA ASP A 19 7.86 2.98 -6.05
C ASP A 19 6.79 2.68 -4.99
N PHE A 20 5.75 1.92 -5.33
CA PHE A 20 4.73 1.52 -4.37
C PHE A 20 4.93 0.09 -3.86
N CYS A 21 5.40 -0.85 -4.71
CA CYS A 21 5.62 -2.23 -4.28
C CYS A 21 6.75 -2.35 -3.24
N GLY A 22 7.84 -1.58 -3.39
CA GLY A 22 8.95 -1.60 -2.44
C GLY A 22 8.51 -1.23 -1.02
N PRO A 23 7.91 -0.04 -0.81
CA PRO A 23 7.36 0.33 0.49
C PRO A 23 6.26 -0.63 0.97
N PHE A 24 5.38 -1.11 0.07
CA PHE A 24 4.33 -2.04 0.42
C PHE A 24 4.90 -3.32 1.06
N GLU A 25 5.93 -3.91 0.48
CA GLU A 25 6.57 -5.13 0.99
C GLU A 25 7.23 -4.90 2.35
N VAL A 26 7.96 -3.79 2.50
CA VAL A 26 8.64 -3.43 3.76
C VAL A 26 7.63 -3.24 4.89
N PHE A 27 6.59 -2.43 4.68
CA PHE A 27 5.62 -2.16 5.74
C PHE A 27 4.72 -3.37 6.04
N SER A 28 4.38 -4.19 5.03
CA SER A 28 3.54 -5.37 5.22
C SER A 28 4.24 -6.50 5.99
N SER A 29 5.58 -6.54 5.91
CA SER A 29 6.41 -7.55 6.56
C SER A 29 6.93 -7.10 7.93
N ALA A 30 6.83 -5.81 8.26
CA ALA A 30 7.33 -5.28 9.52
C ALA A 30 6.50 -5.77 10.72
N VAL A 31 7.21 -6.24 11.74
CA VAL A 31 6.66 -6.67 13.02
C VAL A 31 7.24 -5.83 14.16
N ASP A 32 6.48 -5.70 15.25
CA ASP A 32 6.95 -5.05 16.47
C ASP A 32 7.78 -6.00 17.36
N GLU A 33 8.22 -5.53 18.53
CA GLU A 33 9.01 -6.32 19.48
C GLU A 33 8.30 -7.59 19.98
N SER A 34 6.97 -7.63 19.88
CA SER A 34 6.16 -8.80 20.23
C SER A 34 5.93 -9.76 19.06
N GLY A 35 6.45 -9.46 17.87
CA GLY A 35 6.29 -10.27 16.66
C GLY A 35 4.95 -10.08 15.96
N GLU A 36 4.13 -9.13 16.40
CA GLU A 36 2.85 -8.79 15.79
C GLU A 36 3.04 -7.77 14.67
N LYS A 37 2.09 -7.70 13.72
CA LYS A 37 2.18 -6.73 12.62
C LYS A 37 2.29 -5.29 13.13
N ALA A 38 3.36 -4.60 12.72
CA ALA A 38 3.60 -3.22 13.13
C ALA A 38 2.64 -2.23 12.43
N PHE A 39 2.18 -2.57 11.22
CA PHE A 39 1.37 -1.69 10.38
C PHE A 39 0.16 -2.39 9.77
N ASN A 40 -0.91 -1.62 9.59
CA ASN A 40 -2.00 -1.92 8.67
C ASN A 40 -1.73 -1.18 7.35
N VAL A 41 -1.35 -1.91 6.30
CA VAL A 41 -0.96 -1.30 5.01
C VAL A 41 -2.13 -1.30 4.06
N LEU A 42 -2.44 -0.14 3.49
CA LEU A 42 -3.52 0.07 2.53
C LEU A 42 -2.99 0.78 1.29
N THR A 43 -3.49 0.39 0.13
CA THR A 43 -3.38 1.17 -1.10
C THR A 43 -4.52 2.19 -1.16
N VAL A 44 -4.20 3.43 -1.50
CA VAL A 44 -5.14 4.55 -1.54
C VAL A 44 -5.10 5.15 -2.93
N ALA A 45 -6.25 5.51 -3.50
CA ALA A 45 -6.32 6.17 -4.80
C ALA A 45 -7.44 7.21 -4.85
N GLU A 46 -7.44 8.08 -5.85
CA GLU A 46 -8.49 9.08 -6.05
C GLU A 46 -9.86 8.45 -6.33
N THR A 47 -9.90 7.27 -6.96
CA THR A 47 -11.15 6.54 -7.25
C THR A 47 -11.03 5.07 -6.87
N GLY A 48 -12.16 4.39 -6.68
CA GLY A 48 -12.22 2.95 -6.43
C GLY A 48 -12.01 2.10 -7.68
N SER A 49 -11.69 2.72 -8.82
CA SER A 49 -11.48 2.02 -10.09
C SER A 49 -10.09 1.40 -10.14
N LEU A 50 -9.92 0.44 -11.05
CA LEU A 50 -8.61 -0.10 -11.39
C LEU A 50 -7.66 1.01 -11.86
N VAL A 51 -6.47 1.08 -11.23
CA VAL A 51 -5.45 2.08 -11.52
C VAL A 51 -4.37 1.47 -12.42
N PRO A 52 -4.19 1.97 -13.66
CA PRO A 52 -3.12 1.50 -14.54
C PRO A 52 -1.76 2.08 -14.10
N CYS A 53 -0.81 1.21 -13.81
CA CYS A 53 0.58 1.54 -13.49
C CYS A 53 1.47 1.44 -14.73
N ARG A 54 2.69 1.97 -14.65
CA ARG A 54 3.70 1.79 -15.71
C ARG A 54 3.98 0.31 -15.95
N GLY A 55 4.21 -0.07 -17.21
CA GLY A 55 4.50 -1.46 -17.59
C GLY A 55 3.28 -2.37 -17.71
N GLY A 56 2.06 -1.82 -17.64
CA GLY A 56 0.82 -2.55 -17.90
C GLY A 56 0.24 -3.32 -16.71
N LEU A 57 0.84 -3.18 -15.52
CA LEU A 57 0.23 -3.65 -14.28
C LEU A 57 -1.00 -2.80 -13.96
N VAL A 58 -2.04 -3.42 -13.42
CA VAL A 58 -3.25 -2.73 -13.00
C VAL A 58 -3.57 -3.11 -11.55
N VAL A 59 -3.83 -2.12 -10.71
CA VAL A 59 -4.04 -2.30 -9.26
C VAL A 59 -5.44 -1.87 -8.84
N GLN A 60 -6.11 -2.69 -8.03
CA GLN A 60 -7.34 -2.31 -7.34
C GLN A 60 -6.99 -1.66 -5.99
N PRO A 61 -7.31 -0.36 -5.77
CA PRO A 61 -7.04 0.30 -4.50
C PRO A 61 -7.94 -0.25 -3.37
N ASN A 62 -7.44 -0.22 -2.13
CA ASN A 62 -8.21 -0.64 -0.96
C ASN A 62 -9.24 0.42 -0.54
N VAL A 63 -8.86 1.70 -0.61
CA VAL A 63 -9.72 2.83 -0.18
C VAL A 63 -9.50 4.05 -1.08
N THR A 64 -10.44 4.98 -1.02
CA THR A 64 -10.39 6.28 -1.68
C THR A 64 -10.28 7.42 -0.66
N PHE A 65 -9.94 8.64 -1.11
CA PHE A 65 -9.87 9.85 -0.28
C PHE A 65 -10.73 11.00 -0.84
#